data_AF-A0A933FBB0-F1
#
_entry.id   AF-A0A933FBB0-F1
#
_cell.length_a   1.000
_cell.length_b   1.000
_cell.length_c   1.000
_cell.angle_alpha   90.00
_cell.angle_beta   90.00
_cell.angle_gamma   90.00
#
_symmetry.space_group_name_H-M   'P 1'
#
loop_
_entity.id
_entity.type
_entity.pdbx_description
1 polymer ?
#
loop_
_entity_poly.entity_id
_entity_poly.type
_entity_poly.pdbx_seq_one_letter_code
_entity_poly.pdbx_strand_id
1 'polypeptide(L)'
;MAWAKRPKRDTPPITQRQVTDGRGRTWVGTLTSGTVAGGEEHAEVVFVCLDQPGELKRIARLDLPPARAAAALRALEDAEVLRLLSGSEPA
;
A
#
# COMPACT_ATOMS: atom_id res chain seq x y z
N MET A 1 -0.49 9.32 -22.54
CA MET A 1 -1.03 7.96 -22.36
C MET A 1 -2.07 8.00 -21.25
N ALA A 2 -3.35 7.83 -21.57
CA ALA A 2 -4.45 7.92 -20.59
C ALA A 2 -4.78 6.52 -20.07
N TRP A 3 -4.57 6.28 -18.78
CA TRP A 3 -4.96 5.03 -18.13
C TRP A 3 -6.49 4.90 -18.11
N ALA A 4 -7.03 3.83 -18.68
CA ALA A 4 -8.45 3.55 -18.65
C ALA A 4 -8.88 3.16 -17.22
N LYS A 5 -9.79 3.94 -16.61
CA LYS A 5 -10.38 3.62 -15.30
C LYS A 5 -11.15 2.29 -15.41
N ARG A 6 -10.82 1.30 -14.56
CA ARG A 6 -11.64 0.08 -14.41
C ARG A 6 -13.09 0.45 -14.04
N PRO A 7 -14.10 -0.32 -14.50
CA PRO A 7 -15.49 -0.12 -14.12
C PRO A 7 -15.69 -0.22 -12.60
N LYS A 8 -16.52 0.67 -12.05
CA LYS A 8 -16.76 0.86 -10.60
C LYS A 8 -17.28 -0.39 -9.87
N ARG A 9 -17.85 -1.36 -10.59
CA ARG A 9 -18.40 -2.61 -10.01
C ARG A 9 -17.34 -3.65 -9.63
N ASP A 10 -16.16 -3.59 -10.24
CA ASP A 10 -15.03 -4.50 -9.98
C ASP A 10 -13.89 -3.82 -9.23
N THR A 11 -14.16 -2.67 -8.59
CA THR A 11 -13.15 -2.01 -7.76
C THR A 11 -13.19 -2.66 -6.38
N PRO A 12 -12.21 -3.50 -6.01
CA PRO A 12 -12.18 -4.08 -4.67
C PRO A 12 -12.18 -2.95 -3.63
N PRO A 13 -12.80 -3.17 -2.44
CA PRO A 13 -12.79 -2.19 -1.38
C PRO A 13 -11.35 -1.77 -1.06
N ILE A 14 -11.12 -0.46 -1.06
CA ILE A 14 -9.84 0.14 -0.69
C ILE A 14 -9.44 -0.44 0.66
N THR A 15 -8.30 -1.12 0.71
CA THR A 15 -7.78 -1.71 1.94
C THR A 15 -6.70 -0.77 2.46
N GLN A 16 -6.91 -0.28 3.67
CA GLN A 16 -6.05 0.69 4.33
C GLN A 16 -5.68 0.23 5.73
N ARG A 17 -4.49 0.63 6.19
CA ARG A 17 -4.03 0.49 7.56
C ARG A 17 -3.42 1.81 8.02
N GLN A 18 -3.73 2.19 9.25
CA GLN A 18 -3.11 3.32 9.91
C GLN A 18 -2.17 2.80 10.98
N VAL A 19 -0.97 3.36 11.08
CA VAL A 19 0.00 3.06 12.13
C VAL A 19 0.71 4.31 12.59
N THR A 20 1.23 4.28 13.82
CA THR A 20 2.08 5.33 14.38
C THR A 20 3.51 4.83 14.48
N ASP A 21 4.46 5.54 13.89
CA ASP A 21 5.88 5.17 13.92
C ASP A 21 6.54 5.48 15.27
N GLY A 22 7.79 5.04 15.45
CA GLY A 22 8.55 5.27 16.69
C GLY A 22 8.87 6.74 17.00
N ARG A 23 8.56 7.67 16.08
CA ARG A 23 8.68 9.12 16.28
C ARG A 23 7.32 9.77 16.58
N GLY A 24 6.26 8.97 16.73
CA GLY A 24 4.91 9.46 16.97
C GLY A 24 4.18 9.96 15.72
N ARG A 25 4.71 9.72 14.51
CA ARG A 25 4.06 10.15 13.26
C ARG A 25 3.06 9.12 12.77
N THR A 26 1.94 9.59 12.25
CA THR A 26 0.82 8.81 11.75
C THR A 26 0.99 8.57 10.25
N TRP A 27 0.97 7.30 9.87
CA TRP A 27 1.09 6.84 8.51
C TRP A 27 -0.16 6.08 8.08
N VAL A 28 -0.64 6.35 6.87
CA VAL A 28 -1.70 5.58 6.23
C VAL A 28 -1.11 4.78 5.08
N GLY A 29 -1.08 3.46 5.22
CA GLY A 29 -0.75 2.51 4.16
C GLY A 29 -2.00 2.13 3.37
N THR A 30 -2.01 2.41 2.07
CA THR A 30 -3.10 2.03 1.16
C THR A 30 -2.62 0.95 0.20
N LEU A 31 -3.34 -0.16 0.14
CA LEU A 31 -3.06 -1.21 -0.84
C LEU A 31 -3.45 -0.74 -2.24
N THR A 32 -2.51 -0.83 -3.16
CA THR A 32 -2.68 -0.62 -4.59
C THR A 32 -2.23 -1.86 -5.34
N SER A 33 -2.87 -2.15 -6.48
CA SER A 33 -2.49 -3.26 -7.35
C SER A 33 -2.25 -2.74 -8.76
N GLY A 34 -1.22 -3.25 -9.40
CA GLY A 34 -0.86 -2.91 -10.78
C GLY A 34 -0.53 -4.14 -11.60
N THR A 35 -0.35 -3.93 -12.89
CA THR A 35 0.15 -4.94 -13.83
C THR A 35 1.42 -4.38 -14.45
N VAL A 36 2.55 -5.10 -14.35
CA VAL A 36 3.78 -4.70 -15.03
C VAL A 36 3.78 -5.11 -16.51
N ALA A 37 4.69 -4.54 -17.29
CA ALA A 37 4.92 -4.98 -18.66
C ALA A 37 5.34 -6.46 -18.66
N GLY A 38 4.47 -7.33 -19.17
CA GLY A 38 4.60 -8.79 -19.05
C GLY A 38 3.33 -9.47 -18.51
N GLY A 39 2.37 -8.70 -17.99
CA GLY A 39 1.09 -9.23 -17.52
C GLY A 39 1.11 -9.74 -16.07
N GLU A 40 2.25 -9.65 -15.40
CA GLU A 40 2.36 -10.01 -13.99
C GLU A 40 1.64 -8.98 -13.11
N GLU A 41 0.71 -9.48 -12.30
CA GLU A 41 0.01 -8.68 -11.31
C GLU A 41 0.86 -8.57 -10.04
N HIS A 42 1.00 -7.35 -9.53
CA HIS A 42 1.71 -7.07 -8.29
C HIS A 42 0.84 -6.21 -7.37
N ALA A 43 1.13 -6.32 -6.08
CA ALA A 43 0.49 -5.53 -5.05
C ALA A 43 1.55 -4.71 -4.31
N GLU A 44 1.22 -3.45 -4.03
CA GLU A 44 2.08 -2.53 -3.29
C GLU A 44 1.26 -1.82 -2.22
N VAL A 45 1.91 -1.46 -1.12
CA VAL A 45 1.34 -0.59 -0.10
C VAL A 45 1.99 0.77 -0.21
N VAL A 46 1.18 1.78 -0.52
CA VAL A 46 1.61 3.18 -0.55
C VAL A 46 1.34 3.80 0.80
N PHE A 47 2.41 4.19 1.48
CA PHE A 47 2.37 4.89 2.76
C PHE A 47 2.44 6.41 2.56
N VAL A 48 1.52 7.11 3.21
CA VAL A 48 1.48 8.58 3.28
C VAL A 48 1.53 9.01 4.74
N CYS A 49 2.44 9.92 5.06
CA CYS A 49 2.52 10.54 6.39
C CYS A 49 1.44 11.63 6.49
N LEU A 50 0.56 11.54 7.49
CA LEU A 50 -0.49 12.56 7.72
C LEU A 50 0.05 13.80 8.42
N ASP A 51 1.03 13.62 9.31
CA ASP A 51 1.56 14.72 10.13
C ASP A 51 2.58 15.59 9.37
N GLN A 52 3.13 15.06 8.27
CA GLN A 52 4.10 15.77 7.42
C GLN A 52 3.72 15.60 5.95
N PRO A 53 2.84 16.47 5.39
CA PRO A 53 2.40 16.35 4.01
C PRO A 53 3.50 16.50 2.95
N GLY A 54 4.64 17.10 3.32
CA GLY A 54 5.83 17.20 2.47
C GLY A 54 6.77 15.99 2.53
N GLU A 55 6.50 15.02 3.40
CA GLU A 55 7.24 13.77 3.46
C GLU A 55 6.98 12.95 2.19
N LEU A 56 8.04 12.39 1.61
CA LEU A 56 7.90 11.51 0.44
C LEU A 56 7.03 10.31 0.79
N LYS A 57 6.13 9.98 -0.12
CA LYS A 57 5.38 8.72 -0.04
C LYS A 57 6.37 7.57 -0.04
N ARG A 58 6.02 6.49 0.63
CA ARG A 58 6.84 5.29 0.64
C ARG A 58 6.08 4.12 0.04
N ILE A 59 6.76 3.28 -0.70
CA ILE A 59 6.18 2.13 -1.41
C ILE A 59 6.81 0.87 -0.87
N ALA A 60 5.98 -0.05 -0.37
CA ALA A 60 6.38 -1.40 -0.06
C ALA A 60 5.76 -2.37 -1.06
N ARG A 61 6.59 -3.13 -1.77
CA ARG A 61 6.11 -4.19 -2.65
C ARG A 61 5.76 -5.43 -1.82
N LEU A 62 4.65 -6.07 -2.16
CA LEU A 62 4.23 -7.32 -1.55
C LEU A 62 4.53 -8.46 -2.51
N ASP A 63 5.21 -9.50 -2.02
CA ASP A 63 5.46 -10.75 -2.76
C ASP A 63 4.22 -11.64 -2.76
N LEU A 64 3.06 -11.05 -3.08
CA LEU A 64 1.75 -11.70 -3.10
C LEU A 64 0.91 -11.15 -4.26
N PRO A 65 0.12 -12.00 -4.92
CA PRO A 65 -0.86 -11.53 -5.90
C PRO A 65 -1.89 -10.58 -5.26
N PRO A 66 -2.42 -9.59 -6.01
CA PRO A 66 -3.41 -8.64 -5.51
C PRO A 66 -4.62 -9.28 -4.81
N ALA A 67 -5.10 -10.42 -5.33
CA ALA A 67 -6.23 -11.15 -4.77
C ALA A 67 -6.00 -11.61 -3.31
N ARG A 68 -4.75 -11.88 -2.92
CA ARG A 68 -4.37 -12.30 -1.56
C ARG A 68 -3.85 -11.15 -0.71
N ALA A 69 -3.27 -10.13 -1.34
CA ALA A 69 -2.65 -9.00 -0.65
C ALA A 69 -3.64 -8.23 0.25
N ALA A 70 -4.90 -8.08 -0.17
CA ALA A 70 -5.92 -7.40 0.64
C ALA A 70 -6.23 -8.13 1.95
N ALA A 71 -6.39 -9.45 1.89
CA ALA A 71 -6.63 -10.27 3.08
C ALA A 71 -5.39 -10.30 3.99
N ALA A 72 -4.20 -10.45 3.39
CA ALA A 72 -2.94 -10.44 4.12
C ALA A 72 -2.72 -9.12 4.87
N LEU A 73 -2.87 -7.97 4.18
CA LEU A 73 -2.69 -6.65 4.80
C LEU A 73 -3.70 -6.39 5.93
N ARG A 74 -4.94 -6.90 5.83
CA ARG A 74 -5.94 -6.79 6.91
C ARG A 74 -5.55 -7.62 8.12
N ALA A 75 -4.94 -8.77 7.91
CA ALA A 75 -4.53 -9.69 8.97
C ALA A 75 -3.26 -9.24 9.70
N LEU A 76 -2.45 -8.35 9.11
CA LEU A 76 -1.23 -7.86 9.74
C LEU A 76 -1.52 -7.14 11.06
N GLU A 77 -0.67 -7.38 12.05
CA GLU A 77 -0.61 -6.56 13.26
C GLU A 77 0.13 -5.24 12.98
N ASP A 78 -0.09 -4.23 13.82
CA ASP A 78 0.51 -2.91 13.62
C ASP A 78 2.05 -2.95 13.60
N ALA A 79 2.66 -3.81 14.42
CA ALA A 79 4.10 -4.04 14.41
C ALA A 79 4.61 -4.55 13.06
N GLU A 80 3.81 -5.35 12.35
CA GLU A 80 4.17 -5.89 11.03
C GLU A 80 3.98 -4.84 9.93
N VAL A 81 2.93 -4.03 10.02
CA VAL A 81 2.74 -2.88 9.14
C VAL A 81 3.86 -1.85 9.33
N LEU A 82 4.37 -1.66 10.55
CA LEU A 82 5.54 -0.83 10.82
C LEU A 82 6.84 -1.40 10.25
N ARG A 83 7.02 -2.73 10.29
CA ARG A 83 8.15 -3.39 9.60
C ARG A 83 8.05 -3.17 8.09
N LEU A 84 6.86 -3.30 7.52
CA LEU A 84 6.60 -3.05 6.10
C LEU A 84 6.89 -1.59 5.71
N LEU A 85 6.45 -0.63 6.52
CA LEU A 85 6.78 0.78 6.37
C LEU A 85 8.29 1.02 6.46
N SER A 86 8.98 0.39 7.40
CA SER A 86 10.42 0.59 7.59
C SER A 86 11.25 0.04 6.44
N GLY A 87 10.81 -1.07 5.82
CA GLY A 87 11.44 -1.67 4.63
C GLY A 87 11.02 -1.06 3.29
N SER A 88 10.09 -0.10 3.29
CA SER A 88 9.61 0.56 2.07
C SER A 88 10.62 1.52 1.48
N GLU A 89 10.51 1.81 0.19
CA GLU A 89 11.36 2.76 -0.53
C GLU A 89 10.63 4.09 -0.75
N PRO A 90 11.32 5.25 -0.74
CA PRO A 90 10.73 6.52 -1.16
C PRO A 90 10.31 6.47 -2.64
N ALA A 91 9.13 7.02 -2.95
CA ALA A 91 8.57 7.10 -4.30
C ALA A 91 9.05 8.32 -5.09
#